data_AF-A0A1X0K932-F1
#
_entry.id   AF-A0A1X0K932-F1
#
_cell.length_a   1.000
_cell.length_b   1.000
_cell.length_c   1.000
_cell.angle_alpha   90.00
_cell.angle_beta   90.00
_cell.angle_gamma   90.00
#
_symmetry.space_group_name_H-M   'P 1'
#
loop_
_entity.id
_entity.type
_entity.pdbx_description
1 polymer ?
#
loop_
_entity_poly.entity_id
_entity_poly.type
_entity_poly.pdbx_seq_one_letter_code
_entity_poly.pdbx_strand_id
1 'polypeptide(L)'
;MSGDDSVGAADFRRALALIQHGERGDEAGMRVIVDDEVIPANRLPQLIRATISILWQLVAQLCEPDEVAEIGETFTLAATDEEIGLDRDNRLVARMAMAQHSRDPSAEYEVLSEADTAPDGLVRLALTAAGVVSAMLPVLRTAEGRQLINNLAMQASREENSA
;
A
#
# COMPACT_ATOMS: atom_id res chain seq x y z
N MET A 1 -24.00 2.51 7.00
CA MET A 1 -22.99 3.57 7.13
C MET A 1 -22.04 3.36 5.97
N SER A 2 -22.04 4.21 4.95
CA SER A 2 -21.58 3.81 3.59
C SER A 2 -20.82 4.90 2.82
N GLY A 3 -20.25 5.90 3.51
CA GLY A 3 -19.51 6.99 2.85
C GLY A 3 -18.06 7.16 3.32
N ASP A 4 -17.72 6.68 4.52
CA ASP A 4 -16.43 6.98 5.15
C ASP A 4 -15.35 5.89 4.89
N ASP A 5 -15.74 4.72 4.40
CA ASP A 5 -14.81 3.60 4.21
C ASP A 5 -14.15 3.57 2.82
N SER A 6 -14.64 4.36 1.86
CA SER A 6 -14.08 4.36 0.50
C SER A 6 -12.77 5.12 0.42
N VAL A 7 -11.83 4.58 -0.36
CA VAL A 7 -10.57 5.24 -0.68
C VAL A 7 -10.85 6.45 -1.58
N GLY A 8 -10.35 7.61 -1.19
CA GLY A 8 -10.47 8.86 -1.95
C GLY A 8 -9.13 9.33 -2.51
N ALA A 9 -9.18 10.39 -3.31
CA ALA A 9 -7.99 10.98 -3.95
C ALA A 9 -6.92 11.42 -2.94
N ALA A 10 -7.33 11.94 -1.77
CA ALA A 10 -6.42 12.31 -0.68
C ALA A 10 -5.65 11.10 -0.12
N ASP A 11 -6.28 9.93 -0.06
CA ASP A 11 -5.61 8.70 0.42
C ASP A 11 -4.60 8.20 -0.62
N PHE A 12 -4.94 8.27 -1.92
CA PHE A 12 -3.98 8.00 -2.99
C PHE A 12 -2.79 8.95 -2.97
N ARG A 13 -3.02 10.25 -2.78
CA ARG A 13 -1.93 11.24 -2.65
C ARG A 13 -1.00 10.87 -1.49
N ARG A 14 -1.56 10.58 -0.31
CA ARG A 14 -0.79 10.21 0.88
C ARG A 14 -0.03 8.90 0.68
N ALA A 15 -0.66 7.89 0.08
CA ALA A 15 -0.01 6.61 -0.23
C ALA A 15 1.15 6.77 -1.23
N LEU A 16 0.99 7.60 -2.27
CA LEU A 16 2.05 7.90 -3.22
C LEU A 16 3.21 8.64 -2.55
N ALA A 17 2.92 9.62 -1.69
CA ALA A 17 3.94 10.29 -0.90
C ALA A 17 4.66 9.30 0.04
N LEU A 18 3.93 8.39 0.67
CA LEU A 18 4.48 7.35 1.54
C LEU A 18 5.45 6.43 0.78
N ILE A 19 5.05 5.95 -0.40
CA ILE A 19 5.91 5.15 -1.29
C ILE A 19 7.15 5.96 -1.69
N GLN A 20 6.98 7.22 -2.08
CA GLN A 20 8.10 8.10 -2.45
C GLN A 20 9.15 8.28 -1.34
N HIS A 21 8.71 8.42 -0.09
CA HIS A 21 9.63 8.49 1.04
C HIS A 21 10.26 7.11 1.32
N GLY A 22 9.48 6.03 1.22
CA GLY A 22 9.95 4.65 1.35
C GLY A 22 11.07 4.30 0.36
N GLU A 23 10.93 4.68 -0.91
CA GLU A 23 11.98 4.49 -1.94
C GLU A 23 13.31 5.15 -1.58
N ARG A 24 13.28 6.23 -0.81
CA ARG A 24 14.46 7.01 -0.42
C ARG A 24 15.02 6.59 0.94
N GLY A 25 14.36 5.65 1.63
CA GLY A 25 14.65 5.32 3.03
C GLY A 25 14.37 6.48 3.99
N ASP A 26 13.49 7.42 3.60
CA ASP A 26 13.15 8.59 4.41
C ASP A 26 12.03 8.24 5.41
N GLU A 27 12.39 7.46 6.42
CA GLU A 27 11.45 7.03 7.47
C GLU A 27 10.82 8.21 8.23
N ALA A 28 11.57 9.30 8.40
CA ALA A 28 11.06 10.51 9.04
C ALA A 28 9.95 11.15 8.20
N GLY A 29 10.15 11.28 6.89
CA GLY A 29 9.13 11.75 5.96
C GLY A 29 7.89 10.84 5.91
N MET A 30 8.08 9.51 5.96
CA MET A 30 6.97 8.57 6.06
C MET A 30 6.14 8.77 7.34
N ARG A 31 6.82 8.97 8.48
CA ARG A 31 6.13 9.22 9.76
C ARG A 31 5.38 10.54 9.78
N VAL A 32 5.93 11.61 9.21
CA VAL A 32 5.22 12.89 9.10
C VAL A 32 3.89 12.72 8.39
N ILE A 33 3.84 11.97 7.28
CA ILE A 33 2.57 11.71 6.57
C ILE A 33 1.58 10.96 7.48
N VAL A 34 2.05 9.92 8.16
CA VAL A 34 1.18 9.10 9.02
C VAL A 34 0.68 9.89 10.22
N ASP A 35 1.58 10.54 10.95
CA ASP A 35 1.32 11.20 12.22
C ASP A 35 0.55 12.52 12.05
N ASP A 36 0.88 13.31 11.03
CA ASP A 36 0.31 14.66 10.85
C ASP A 36 -0.91 14.68 9.93
N GLU A 37 -1.03 13.74 8.98
CA GLU A 37 -2.14 13.74 8.02
C GLU A 37 -3.13 12.58 8.20
N VAL A 38 -2.63 11.36 8.43
CA VAL A 38 -3.47 10.15 8.31
C VAL A 38 -4.15 9.80 9.64
N ILE A 39 -3.39 9.80 10.74
CA ILE A 39 -3.93 9.53 12.09
C ILE A 39 -4.98 10.58 12.47
N PRO A 40 -4.74 11.90 12.32
CA PRO A 40 -5.73 12.91 12.69
C PRO A 40 -7.02 12.82 11.86
N ALA A 41 -6.91 12.33 10.62
CA ALA A 41 -8.06 12.11 9.74
C ALA A 41 -8.75 10.75 9.98
N ASN A 42 -8.20 9.88 10.82
CA ASN A 42 -8.65 8.50 11.02
C ASN A 42 -8.74 7.68 9.71
N ARG A 43 -7.71 7.81 8.84
CA ARG A 43 -7.68 7.23 7.48
C ARG A 43 -6.66 6.09 7.29
N LEU A 44 -6.15 5.50 8.37
CA LEU A 44 -5.15 4.42 8.27
C LEU A 44 -5.61 3.24 7.40
N PRO A 45 -6.84 2.71 7.54
CA PRO A 45 -7.34 1.65 6.65
C PRO A 45 -7.35 2.06 5.18
N GLN A 46 -7.74 3.29 4.87
CA GLN A 46 -7.83 3.80 3.51
C GLN A 46 -6.45 4.06 2.92
N LEU A 47 -5.47 4.51 3.72
CA LEU A 47 -4.07 4.61 3.32
C LEU A 47 -3.51 3.23 2.94
N ILE A 48 -3.74 2.20 3.76
CA ILE A 48 -3.29 0.83 3.48
C ILE A 48 -3.92 0.35 2.16
N ARG A 49 -5.24 0.48 2.03
CA ARG A 49 -5.95 0.10 0.80
C ARG A 49 -5.42 0.83 -0.43
N ALA A 50 -5.22 2.14 -0.35
CA ALA A 50 -4.67 2.95 -1.44
C ALA A 50 -3.27 2.47 -1.83
N THR A 51 -2.41 2.19 -0.85
CA THR A 51 -1.03 1.73 -1.07
C THR A 51 -1.00 0.40 -1.83
N ILE A 52 -1.83 -0.57 -1.44
CA ILE A 52 -1.92 -1.87 -2.12
C ILE A 52 -2.58 -1.74 -3.51
N SER A 53 -3.55 -0.84 -3.66
CA SER A 53 -4.13 -0.56 -4.98
C SER A 53 -3.11 0.06 -5.94
N ILE A 54 -2.25 0.96 -5.44
CA ILE A 54 -1.13 1.52 -6.20
C ILE A 54 -0.13 0.42 -6.58
N LEU A 55 0.19 -0.51 -5.68
CA LEU A 55 1.04 -1.65 -5.99
C LEU A 55 0.50 -2.42 -7.20
N TRP A 56 -0.76 -2.85 -7.17
CA TRP A 56 -1.36 -3.58 -8.29
C TRP A 56 -1.45 -2.74 -9.57
N GLN A 57 -1.72 -1.44 -9.45
CA GLN A 57 -1.71 -0.52 -10.57
C GLN A 57 -0.32 -0.37 -11.21
N LEU A 58 0.74 -0.36 -10.40
CA LEU A 58 2.12 -0.26 -10.88
C LEU A 58 2.58 -1.59 -11.48
N VAL A 59 2.29 -2.71 -10.83
CA VAL A 59 2.54 -4.07 -11.36
C VAL A 59 1.90 -4.23 -12.74
N ALA A 60 0.63 -3.86 -12.90
CA ALA A 60 -0.07 -3.95 -14.19
C ALA A 60 0.49 -3.02 -15.29
N GLN A 61 1.21 -1.95 -14.93
CA GLN A 61 1.79 -1.00 -15.87
C GLN A 61 3.25 -1.32 -16.22
N LEU A 62 3.98 -1.94 -15.30
CA LEU A 62 5.43 -2.08 -15.37
C LEU A 62 5.89 -3.51 -15.63
N CYS A 63 5.02 -4.50 -15.42
CA CYS A 63 5.35 -5.91 -15.52
C CYS A 63 4.63 -6.56 -16.71
N GLU A 64 5.30 -7.52 -17.34
CA GLU A 64 4.70 -8.40 -18.33
C GLU A 64 3.71 -9.39 -17.65
N PRO A 65 2.75 -9.98 -18.37
CA PRO A 65 1.71 -10.81 -17.75
C PRO A 65 2.21 -12.00 -16.93
N ASP A 66 3.34 -12.59 -17.30
CA ASP A 66 4.00 -13.67 -16.56
C ASP A 66 4.65 -13.17 -15.27
N GLU A 67 5.32 -12.01 -15.30
CA GLU A 67 5.85 -11.36 -14.10
C GLU A 67 4.73 -10.98 -13.10
N VAL A 68 3.58 -10.52 -13.60
CA VAL A 68 2.40 -10.26 -12.76
C VAL A 68 1.93 -11.55 -12.06
N ALA A 69 1.94 -12.68 -12.77
CA ALA A 69 1.56 -13.96 -12.20
C ALA A 69 2.56 -14.42 -11.13
N GLU A 70 3.87 -14.28 -11.37
CA GLU A 70 4.92 -14.60 -10.39
C GLU A 70 4.80 -13.75 -9.11
N ILE A 71 4.46 -12.47 -9.24
CA ILE A 71 4.18 -11.58 -8.10
C ILE A 71 2.95 -12.07 -7.33
N GLY A 72 1.89 -12.48 -8.03
CA GLY A 72 0.70 -13.07 -7.41
C GLY A 72 0.99 -14.38 -6.67
N GLU A 73 1.81 -15.25 -7.24
CA GLU A 73 2.27 -16.48 -6.59
C GLU A 73 3.11 -16.18 -5.34
N THR A 74 4.01 -15.19 -5.44
CA THR A 74 4.82 -14.72 -4.30
C THR A 74 3.93 -14.25 -3.15
N PHE A 75 2.90 -13.43 -3.42
CA PHE A 75 1.95 -13.01 -2.40
C PHE A 75 1.09 -14.16 -1.88
N THR A 76 0.75 -15.14 -2.72
CA THR A 76 -0.01 -16.32 -2.30
C THR A 76 0.78 -17.13 -1.28
N LEU A 77 2.08 -17.36 -1.54
CA LEU A 77 2.97 -18.05 -0.60
C LEU A 77 3.14 -17.26 0.70
N ALA A 78 3.46 -15.96 0.58
CA ALA A 78 3.68 -15.05 1.70
C ALA A 78 2.45 -14.83 2.58
N ALA A 79 1.24 -15.02 2.03
CA ALA A 79 0.00 -14.90 2.77
C ALA A 79 -0.28 -16.11 3.70
N THR A 80 0.44 -17.23 3.52
CA THR A 80 0.26 -18.42 4.34
C THR A 80 1.04 -18.33 5.66
N ASP A 81 0.54 -19.01 6.69
CA ASP A 81 1.23 -19.10 7.99
C ASP A 81 2.47 -20.03 7.95
N GLU A 82 2.65 -20.75 6.84
CA GLU A 82 3.68 -21.78 6.67
C GLU A 82 5.03 -21.18 6.24
N GLU A 83 5.10 -19.91 5.85
CA GLU A 83 6.35 -19.28 5.48
C GLU A 83 7.21 -18.93 6.71
N ILE A 84 8.17 -19.82 6.98
CA ILE A 84 9.11 -19.72 8.10
C ILE A 84 10.06 -18.55 7.85
N GLY A 85 9.94 -17.50 8.67
CA GLY A 85 10.87 -16.36 8.68
C GLY A 85 10.29 -15.06 8.13
N LEU A 86 9.06 -15.07 7.60
CA LEU A 86 8.39 -13.83 7.21
C LEU A 86 7.82 -13.10 8.43
N ASP A 87 8.12 -11.80 8.54
CA ASP A 87 7.55 -10.95 9.58
C ASP A 87 6.01 -10.88 9.47
N ARG A 88 5.34 -10.74 10.62
CA ARG A 88 3.88 -10.69 10.71
C ARG A 88 3.28 -9.61 9.81
N ASP A 89 3.87 -8.42 9.79
CA ASP A 89 3.29 -7.30 9.05
C ASP A 89 3.49 -7.50 7.54
N ASN A 90 4.57 -8.15 7.09
CA ASN A 90 4.74 -8.57 5.70
C ASN A 90 3.69 -9.61 5.27
N ARG A 91 3.35 -10.57 6.14
CA ARG A 91 2.27 -11.53 5.88
C ARG A 91 0.92 -10.84 5.75
N LEU A 92 0.65 -9.86 6.61
CA LEU A 92 -0.59 -9.07 6.53
C LEU A 92 -0.64 -8.24 5.24
N VAL A 93 0.48 -7.67 4.78
CA VAL A 93 0.55 -7.02 3.46
C VAL A 93 0.22 -8.00 2.34
N ALA A 94 0.80 -9.20 2.35
CA ALA A 94 0.53 -10.23 1.35
C ALA A 94 -0.96 -10.64 1.34
N ARG A 95 -1.55 -10.86 2.52
CA ARG A 95 -2.99 -11.15 2.65
C ARG A 95 -3.86 -10.00 2.15
N MET A 96 -3.50 -8.75 2.46
CA MET A 96 -4.20 -7.57 1.94
C MET A 96 -4.12 -7.49 0.42
N ALA A 97 -2.94 -7.75 -0.15
CA ALA A 97 -2.71 -7.77 -1.59
C ALA A 97 -3.56 -8.84 -2.29
N MET A 98 -3.61 -10.06 -1.73
CA MET A 98 -4.44 -11.13 -2.26
C MET A 98 -5.94 -10.85 -2.12
N ALA A 99 -6.37 -10.26 -1.01
CA ALA A 99 -7.75 -9.83 -0.81
C ALA A 99 -8.19 -8.81 -1.87
N GLN A 100 -7.38 -7.77 -2.11
CA GLN A 100 -7.66 -6.79 -3.16
C GLN A 100 -7.64 -7.41 -4.57
N HIS A 101 -6.65 -8.26 -4.86
CA HIS A 101 -6.53 -8.92 -6.15
C HIS A 101 -7.75 -9.80 -6.46
N SER A 102 -8.25 -10.48 -5.44
CA SER A 102 -9.43 -11.35 -5.52
C SER A 102 -10.76 -10.59 -5.37
N ARG A 103 -10.70 -9.28 -5.10
CA ARG A 103 -11.84 -8.41 -4.81
C ARG A 103 -12.72 -8.95 -3.68
N ASP A 104 -12.09 -9.34 -2.58
CA ASP A 104 -12.75 -9.83 -1.36
C ASP A 104 -12.67 -8.78 -0.23
N PRO A 105 -13.72 -7.95 -0.05
CA PRO A 105 -13.74 -6.94 1.00
C PRO A 105 -13.78 -7.53 2.42
N SER A 106 -14.27 -8.77 2.57
CA SER A 106 -14.33 -9.42 3.87
C SER A 106 -12.92 -9.81 4.32
N ALA A 107 -12.13 -10.37 3.41
CA ALA A 107 -10.72 -10.66 3.66
C ALA A 107 -9.90 -9.40 3.94
N GLU A 108 -10.16 -8.28 3.24
CA GLU A 108 -9.53 -6.99 3.59
C GLU A 108 -9.87 -6.56 5.02
N TYR A 109 -11.13 -6.66 5.42
CA TYR A 109 -11.57 -6.30 6.77
C TYR A 109 -10.92 -7.18 7.83
N GLU A 110 -10.79 -8.49 7.59
CA GLU A 110 -10.11 -9.41 8.49
C GLU A 110 -8.65 -9.02 8.72
N VAL A 111 -7.92 -8.69 7.65
CA VAL A 111 -6.52 -8.23 7.75
C VAL A 111 -6.40 -6.96 8.58
N LEU A 112 -7.26 -5.98 8.33
CA LEU A 112 -7.26 -4.71 9.05
C LEU A 112 -7.62 -4.89 10.54
N SER A 113 -8.65 -5.70 10.82
CA SER A 113 -9.06 -6.04 12.18
C SER A 113 -7.94 -6.78 12.92
N GLU A 114 -7.28 -7.72 12.26
CA GLU A 114 -6.15 -8.45 12.85
C GLU A 114 -4.96 -7.52 13.12
N ALA A 115 -4.64 -6.61 12.21
CA ALA A 115 -3.59 -5.62 12.43
C ALA A 115 -3.89 -4.74 13.65
N ASP A 116 -5.13 -4.27 13.80
CA ASP A 116 -5.58 -3.38 14.87
C ASP A 116 -5.55 -4.02 16.27
N THR A 117 -5.47 -5.36 16.37
CA THR A 117 -5.31 -6.04 17.66
C THR A 117 -3.98 -5.76 18.35
N ALA A 118 -2.96 -5.32 17.61
CA ALA A 118 -1.64 -4.99 18.14
C ALA A 118 -1.48 -3.46 18.31
N PRO A 119 -0.78 -2.98 19.36
CA PRO A 119 -0.45 -1.57 19.49
C PRO A 119 0.24 -1.07 18.22
N ASP A 120 -0.22 0.06 17.67
CA ASP A 120 0.27 0.67 16.41
C ASP A 120 0.25 -0.26 15.19
N GLY A 121 -0.54 -1.34 15.22
CA GLY A 121 -0.49 -2.37 14.18
C GLY A 121 -0.90 -1.86 12.79
N LEU A 122 -1.90 -0.99 12.70
CA LEU A 122 -2.27 -0.34 11.44
C LEU A 122 -1.19 0.62 10.91
N VAL A 123 -0.48 1.32 11.80
CA VAL A 123 0.65 2.19 11.42
C VAL A 123 1.78 1.35 10.85
N ARG A 124 2.18 0.27 11.56
CA ARG A 124 3.22 -0.64 11.05
C ARG A 124 2.82 -1.28 9.73
N LEU A 125 1.56 -1.69 9.58
CA LEU A 125 1.06 -2.26 8.34
C LEU A 125 1.14 -1.26 7.18
N ALA A 126 0.78 0.02 7.40
CA ALA A 126 0.89 1.06 6.38
C ALA A 126 2.36 1.30 5.94
N LEU A 127 3.29 1.39 6.90
CA LEU A 127 4.71 1.57 6.61
C LEU A 127 5.29 0.34 5.88
N THR A 128 4.91 -0.86 6.32
CA THR A 128 5.34 -2.13 5.71
C THR A 128 4.81 -2.24 4.28
N ALA A 129 3.54 -1.89 4.03
CA ALA A 129 2.95 -1.90 2.70
C ALA A 129 3.75 -1.01 1.73
N ALA A 130 4.11 0.21 2.13
CA ALA A 130 4.93 1.10 1.32
C ALA A 130 6.34 0.51 1.05
N GLY A 131 6.96 -0.11 2.06
CA GLY A 131 8.24 -0.81 1.91
C GLY A 131 8.16 -2.00 0.94
N VAL A 132 7.07 -2.76 0.97
CA VAL A 132 6.83 -3.88 0.04
C VAL A 132 6.70 -3.36 -1.40
N VAL A 133 6.02 -2.24 -1.65
CA VAL A 133 5.98 -1.64 -2.99
C VAL A 133 7.40 -1.38 -3.52
N SER A 134 8.25 -0.78 -2.68
CA SER A 134 9.62 -0.47 -3.03
C SER A 134 10.54 -1.67 -3.21
N ALA A 135 10.26 -2.76 -2.48
CA ALA A 135 11.00 -4.01 -2.62
C ALA A 135 10.59 -4.76 -3.89
N MET A 136 9.28 -4.81 -4.18
CA MET A 136 8.72 -5.58 -5.29
C MET A 136 8.92 -4.89 -6.64
N LEU A 137 9.05 -3.56 -6.67
CA LEU A 137 9.21 -2.80 -7.90
C LEU A 137 10.50 -1.95 -7.88
N PRO A 138 11.70 -2.56 -7.95
CA PRO A 138 12.97 -1.83 -7.95
C PRO A 138 13.09 -0.78 -9.06
N VAL A 139 12.33 -0.95 -10.16
CA VAL A 139 12.23 0.01 -11.26
C VAL A 139 11.75 1.40 -10.80
N LEU A 140 11.03 1.49 -9.67
CA LEU A 140 10.62 2.77 -9.09
C LEU A 140 11.81 3.65 -8.65
N ARG A 141 13.00 3.06 -8.49
CA ARG A 141 14.26 3.75 -8.19
C ARG A 141 14.96 4.30 -9.43
N THR A 142 14.46 4.05 -10.64
CA THR A 142 15.00 4.67 -11.86
C THR A 142 14.44 6.09 -12.04
N ALA A 143 14.96 6.83 -13.03
CA ALA A 143 14.43 8.15 -13.35
C ALA A 143 12.99 8.06 -13.88
N GLU A 144 12.73 7.05 -14.70
CA GLU A 144 11.45 6.75 -15.32
C GLU A 144 10.42 6.34 -14.27
N GLY A 145 10.78 5.43 -13.36
CA GLY A 145 9.91 5.01 -12.26
C GLY A 145 9.56 6.16 -11.31
N ARG A 146 10.53 7.01 -10.95
CA ARG A 146 10.26 8.22 -10.17
C ARG A 146 9.31 9.18 -10.90
N GLN A 147 9.49 9.34 -12.21
CA GLN A 147 8.60 10.19 -13.00
C GLN A 147 7.17 9.64 -13.04
N LEU A 148 7.01 8.32 -13.13
CA LEU A 148 5.71 7.65 -13.06
C LEU A 148 5.01 7.94 -11.72
N ILE A 149 5.68 7.73 -10.58
CA ILE A 149 5.09 8.02 -9.27
C ILE A 149 4.75 9.50 -9.14
N ASN A 150 5.60 10.41 -9.61
CA ASN A 150 5.32 11.86 -9.60
C ASN A 150 4.07 12.21 -10.43
N ASN A 151 3.90 11.58 -11.60
CA ASN A 151 2.73 11.80 -12.44
C ASN A 151 1.44 11.32 -11.74
N LEU A 152 1.47 10.14 -11.12
CA LEU A 152 0.37 9.62 -10.32
C LEU A 152 0.05 10.55 -9.15
N ALA A 153 1.07 11.08 -8.46
CA ALA A 153 0.89 11.97 -7.32
C ALA A 153 0.25 13.31 -7.74
N MET A 154 0.68 13.85 -8.89
CA MET A 154 0.07 15.05 -9.47
C MET A 154 -1.39 14.81 -9.88
N GLN A 155 -1.70 13.63 -10.41
CA GLN A 155 -3.08 13.26 -10.76
C GLN A 155 -3.96 13.18 -9.51
N ALA A 156 -3.54 12.42 -8.49
CA ALA A 156 -4.27 12.30 -7.22
C ALA A 156 -4.51 13.66 -6.57
N SER A 157 -3.52 14.56 -6.59
CA SER A 157 -3.67 15.92 -6.07
C SER A 157 -4.68 16.77 -6.87
N ARG A 158 -4.75 16.61 -8.19
CA ARG A 158 -5.77 17.31 -9.02
C ARG A 158 -7.17 16.79 -8.73
N GLU A 159 -7.31 15.47 -8.59
CA GLU A 159 -8.58 14.83 -8.25
C GLU A 159 -9.06 15.24 -6.85
N GLU A 160 -8.16 15.30 -5.87
CA GLU A 160 -8.43 15.79 -4.51
C GLU A 160 -8.95 17.23 -4.52
N ASN A 161 -8.35 18.12 -5.33
CA ASN A 161 -8.78 19.52 -5.44
C ASN A 161 -10.07 19.73 -6.25
N SER A 162 -10.54 18.69 -6.95
CA SER A 162 -11.74 18.75 -7.79
C SER A 162 -12.96 18.10 -7.12
N ALA A 163 -12.78 17.46 -5.97
CA ALA A 163 -13.80 16.80 -5.16
C ALA A 163 -14.37 17.76 -4.09
#